data_AF-A0AAD4FAE6-F1
#
_entry.id   AF-A0AAD4FAE6-F1
#
_cell.length_a   1.000
_cell.length_b   1.000
_cell.length_c   1.000
_cell.angle_alpha   90.00
_cell.angle_beta   90.00
_cell.angle_gamma   90.00
#
_symmetry.space_group_name_H-M   'P 1'
#
loop_
_entity.id
_entity.type
_entity.pdbx_description
1 polymer ?
#
loop_
_entity_poly.entity_id
_entity_poly.type
_entity_poly.pdbx_seq_one_letter_code
_entity_poly.pdbx_strand_id
1 'polypeptide(L)'
;MKLIDLIVTLLHLLVVTEAVPVNTDEGCATRPCHKQEVERRGATKCDASSKYTMEWFIENATQRPEPMSCLFYTRGLSRAARRYAKSRPTDEGPPLTTIWDVWPKAYYSKRITTTNPLRCIMQDKQKQIQYYSSMSEAFASMCHVFATVMDKSIGHDAATANDVKQDGLWFRAEFPTLQRLRQVDMIEAISEDGGRRITYWTSLGVLGTSAQQQDVIDRLDKRAEELGLDWDEFTADDLLVEDWDADTKNLAM
;
A
#
# COMPACT_ATOMS: atom_id res chain seq x y z
N MET A 1 5.08 20.03 -49.73
CA MET A 1 4.19 20.89 -48.90
C MET A 1 4.20 22.28 -49.47
N LYS A 2 3.03 22.83 -49.81
CA LYS A 2 2.91 24.14 -50.44
C LYS A 2 2.97 25.21 -49.35
N LEU A 3 3.61 26.34 -49.64
CA LEU A 3 3.79 27.48 -48.72
C LEU A 3 2.47 27.95 -48.07
N ILE A 4 1.34 27.68 -48.74
CA ILE A 4 -0.02 27.97 -48.28
C ILE A 4 -0.40 27.12 -47.05
N ASP A 5 0.02 25.85 -46.98
CA ASP A 5 -0.31 24.97 -45.85
C ASP A 5 0.36 25.43 -44.55
N LEU A 6 1.58 25.98 -44.65
CA LEU A 6 2.35 26.49 -43.50
C LEU A 6 1.71 27.78 -42.93
N ILE A 7 1.14 28.62 -43.78
CA ILE A 7 0.48 29.87 -43.37
C ILE A 7 -0.84 29.55 -42.65
N VAL A 8 -1.59 28.54 -43.10
CA VAL A 8 -2.84 28.13 -42.45
C VAL A 8 -2.59 27.52 -41.07
N THR A 9 -1.50 26.76 -40.89
CA THR A 9 -1.14 26.23 -39.56
C THR A 9 -0.65 27.31 -38.62
N LEU A 10 0.12 28.29 -39.12
CA LEU A 10 0.58 29.42 -38.31
C LEU A 10 -0.58 30.34 -37.87
N LEU A 11 -1.62 30.49 -38.70
CA LEU A 11 -2.80 31.29 -38.36
C LEU A 11 -3.67 30.64 -37.28
N HIS A 12 -3.73 29.29 -37.21
CA HIS A 12 -4.47 28.59 -36.16
C HIS A 12 -3.76 28.63 -34.80
N LEU A 13 -2.44 28.83 -34.77
CA LEU A 13 -1.65 29.02 -33.54
C LEU A 13 -1.80 30.42 -32.94
N LEU A 14 -2.39 31.39 -33.66
CA LEU A 14 -2.48 32.80 -33.22
C LEU A 14 -3.85 33.23 -32.69
N VAL A 15 -4.88 32.37 -32.69
CA VAL A 15 -6.28 32.80 -32.45
C VAL A 15 -6.83 32.47 -31.05
N VAL A 16 -6.08 31.85 -30.14
CA VAL A 16 -6.61 31.58 -28.77
C VAL A 16 -5.65 32.08 -27.69
N THR A 17 -5.51 33.40 -27.60
CA THR A 17 -5.14 34.06 -26.33
C THR A 17 -6.34 34.89 -25.86
N GLU A 18 -7.43 34.21 -25.51
CA GLU A 18 -8.40 34.85 -24.62
C GLU A 18 -7.69 35.04 -23.28
N ALA A 19 -7.36 36.29 -22.99
CA ALA A 19 -6.87 36.71 -21.71
C ALA A 19 -7.96 36.37 -20.67
N VAL A 20 -7.82 35.21 -20.04
CA VAL A 20 -8.55 34.89 -18.81
C VAL A 20 -8.26 36.06 -17.86
N PRO A 21 -9.27 36.81 -17.41
CA PRO A 21 -9.05 37.83 -16.40
C PRO A 21 -8.46 37.09 -15.20
N VAL A 22 -7.17 37.31 -14.97
CA VAL A 22 -6.55 36.97 -13.70
C VAL A 22 -7.30 37.82 -12.70
N ASN A 23 -8.29 37.22 -12.04
CA ASN A 23 -8.78 37.73 -10.77
C ASN A 23 -7.53 37.79 -9.90
N THR A 24 -6.94 38.97 -9.84
CA THR A 24 -6.15 39.38 -8.70
C THR A 24 -7.12 39.35 -7.54
N ASP A 25 -7.31 38.15 -6.97
CA ASP A 25 -7.62 38.02 -5.57
C ASP A 25 -6.67 39.02 -4.91
N GLU A 26 -7.24 40.05 -4.29
CA GLU A 26 -6.55 40.88 -3.33
C GLU A 26 -6.17 39.95 -2.17
N GLY A 27 -5.13 39.14 -2.44
CA GLY A 27 -4.55 38.20 -1.55
C GLY A 27 -4.13 39.03 -0.36
N CYS A 28 -4.84 38.79 0.75
CA CYS A 28 -4.67 39.45 2.02
C CYS A 28 -3.23 39.18 2.51
N ALA A 29 -2.26 39.91 1.97
CA ALA A 29 -0.83 39.73 2.16
C ALA A 29 -0.36 40.23 3.53
N THR A 30 -1.30 40.55 4.42
CA THR A 30 -1.01 40.90 5.79
C THR A 30 -1.11 39.64 6.66
N ARG A 31 -0.05 39.38 7.44
CA ARG A 31 0.02 38.29 8.44
C ARG A 31 -1.24 38.09 9.33
N PRO A 32 -2.08 39.10 9.64
CA PRO A 32 -3.29 38.91 10.43
C PRO A 32 -4.39 38.09 9.73
N CYS A 33 -4.52 38.14 8.40
CA CYS A 33 -5.61 37.46 7.69
C CYS A 33 -5.48 35.93 7.74
N HIS A 34 -4.23 35.42 7.69
CA HIS A 34 -3.96 33.98 7.73
C HIS A 34 -4.38 33.33 9.06
N LYS A 35 -4.37 34.11 10.15
CA LYS A 35 -4.77 33.65 11.49
C LYS A 35 -6.29 33.50 11.63
N GLN A 36 -7.06 34.43 11.05
CA GLN A 36 -8.52 34.39 11.06
C GLN A 36 -9.11 33.29 10.18
N GLU A 37 -8.48 32.96 9.06
CA GLU A 37 -8.97 31.90 8.18
C GLU A 37 -8.76 30.49 8.77
N VAL A 38 -7.66 30.31 9.52
CA VAL A 38 -7.38 29.09 10.29
C VAL A 38 -8.35 28.95 11.47
N GLU A 39 -8.73 30.05 12.13
CA GLU A 39 -9.76 30.06 13.18
C GLU A 39 -11.18 29.82 12.64
N ARG A 40 -11.51 30.32 11.44
CA ARG A 40 -12.82 30.11 10.79
C ARG A 40 -13.07 28.68 10.32
N ARG A 41 -12.04 27.87 10.09
CA ARG A 41 -12.22 26.46 9.69
C ARG A 41 -12.74 25.55 10.80
N GLY A 42 -12.91 26.07 12.03
CA GLY A 42 -13.49 25.34 13.15
C GLY A 42 -12.61 24.19 13.62
N ALA A 43 -12.45 24.02 14.93
CA ALA A 43 -11.80 22.82 15.43
C ALA A 43 -12.67 21.60 15.08
N THR A 44 -12.15 20.68 14.26
CA THR A 44 -12.82 19.40 13.98
C THR A 44 -12.95 18.64 15.30
N LYS A 45 -14.13 18.13 15.64
CA LYS A 45 -14.29 17.29 16.85
C LYS A 45 -13.41 16.04 16.72
N CYS A 46 -12.79 15.60 17.81
CA CYS A 46 -12.08 14.33 17.81
C CYS A 46 -13.07 13.19 17.57
N ASP A 47 -12.69 12.25 16.71
CA ASP A 47 -13.41 11.00 16.56
C ASP A 47 -13.17 10.10 17.78
N ALA A 48 -14.20 9.34 18.16
CA ALA A 48 -14.08 8.30 19.18
C ALA A 48 -13.34 7.09 18.59
N SER A 49 -12.51 6.40 19.39
CA SER A 49 -11.80 5.20 18.90
C SER A 49 -12.77 4.08 18.50
N SER A 50 -13.91 3.96 19.17
CA SER A 50 -14.97 2.98 18.87
C SER A 50 -15.63 3.15 17.51
N LYS A 51 -15.41 4.28 16.82
CA LYS A 51 -15.87 4.50 15.44
C LYS A 51 -15.16 3.58 14.45
N TYR A 52 -13.89 3.27 14.72
CA TYR A 52 -13.00 2.63 13.75
C TYR A 52 -12.90 1.13 14.02
N THR A 53 -13.97 0.41 13.68
CA THR A 53 -14.00 -1.06 13.73
C THR A 53 -13.36 -1.67 12.49
N MET A 54 -13.14 -2.98 12.51
CA MET A 54 -12.67 -3.73 11.34
C MET A 54 -13.60 -3.52 10.13
N GLU A 55 -14.91 -3.61 10.35
CA GLU A 55 -15.95 -3.44 9.32
C GLU A 55 -15.91 -2.03 8.73
N TRP A 56 -15.78 -1.01 9.57
CA TRP A 56 -15.66 0.37 9.10
C TRP A 56 -14.47 0.54 8.14
N PHE A 57 -13.31 -0.06 8.48
CA PHE A 57 -12.13 0.01 7.61
C PHE A 57 -12.32 -0.74 6.28
N ILE A 58 -13.01 -1.89 6.28
CA ILE A 58 -13.34 -2.63 5.06
C ILE A 58 -14.26 -1.80 4.17
N GLU A 59 -15.30 -1.17 4.72
CA GLU A 59 -16.26 -0.34 3.98
C GLU A 59 -15.63 0.96 3.45
N ASN A 60 -14.58 1.45 4.09
CA ASN A 60 -13.90 2.71 3.74
C ASN A 60 -12.55 2.49 3.04
N ALA A 61 -12.25 1.27 2.59
CA ALA A 61 -11.09 0.98 1.77
C ALA A 61 -11.26 1.65 0.39
N THR A 62 -10.21 2.31 -0.12
CA THR A 62 -10.26 2.92 -1.47
C THR A 62 -10.12 1.88 -2.56
N GLN A 63 -9.44 0.77 -2.24
CA GLN A 63 -9.27 -0.38 -3.11
C GLN A 63 -9.09 -1.63 -2.25
N ARG A 64 -9.57 -2.78 -2.73
CA ARG A 64 -9.23 -4.06 -2.13
C ARG A 64 -7.92 -4.56 -2.74
N PRO A 65 -7.03 -5.19 -1.96
CA PRO A 65 -5.87 -5.86 -2.53
C PRO A 65 -6.33 -6.92 -3.54
N GLU A 66 -5.65 -7.00 -4.67
CA GLU A 66 -5.81 -8.12 -5.58
C GLU A 66 -5.42 -9.42 -4.87
N PRO A 67 -5.98 -10.58 -5.26
CA PRO A 67 -5.55 -11.85 -4.70
C PRO A 67 -4.02 -12.00 -4.83
N MET A 68 -3.39 -12.62 -3.84
CA MET A 68 -1.93 -12.86 -3.82
C MET A 68 -1.04 -11.60 -3.77
N SER A 69 -1.63 -10.41 -3.60
CA SER A 69 -0.88 -9.16 -3.57
C SER A 69 -0.53 -8.68 -2.15
N CYS A 70 -1.07 -9.26 -1.08
CA CYS A 70 -0.91 -8.68 0.25
C CYS A 70 0.52 -8.77 0.79
N LEU A 71 1.12 -7.62 1.13
CA LEU A 71 2.41 -7.52 1.81
C LEU A 71 2.28 -6.91 3.21
N PHE A 72 2.56 -7.75 4.20
CA PHE A 72 2.73 -7.41 5.60
C PHE A 72 4.21 -7.19 5.93
N TYR A 73 4.49 -6.62 7.09
CA TYR A 73 5.87 -6.42 7.53
C TYR A 73 5.94 -6.25 9.06
N THR A 74 7.06 -6.65 9.65
CA THR A 74 7.27 -6.49 11.08
C THR A 74 7.83 -5.11 11.44
N ARG A 75 7.98 -4.83 12.75
CA ARG A 75 8.29 -3.47 13.24
C ARG A 75 9.53 -2.88 12.57
N GLY A 76 9.38 -1.66 12.04
CA GLY A 76 10.47 -0.87 11.47
C GLY A 76 10.66 -1.03 9.96
N LEU A 77 9.85 -1.85 9.29
CA LEU A 77 10.00 -2.17 7.87
C LEU A 77 9.02 -1.47 6.93
N SER A 78 8.13 -0.61 7.42
CA SER A 78 7.12 0.10 6.61
C SER A 78 7.69 0.76 5.34
N ARG A 79 8.85 1.43 5.44
CA ARG A 79 9.48 2.06 4.27
C ARG A 79 10.10 1.04 3.31
N ALA A 80 10.69 -0.03 3.82
CA ALA A 80 11.29 -1.08 3.01
C ALA A 80 10.20 -1.85 2.25
N ALA A 81 9.15 -2.29 2.95
CA ALA A 81 8.00 -2.98 2.38
C ALA A 81 7.33 -2.17 1.26
N ARG A 82 7.12 -0.86 1.47
CA ARG A 82 6.55 0.03 0.43
C ARG A 82 7.45 0.23 -0.78
N ARG A 83 8.78 0.19 -0.61
CA ARG A 83 9.70 0.26 -1.75
C ARG A 83 9.67 -1.04 -2.51
N TYR A 84 9.82 -2.16 -1.80
CA TYR A 84 9.79 -3.49 -2.36
C TYR A 84 8.49 -3.76 -3.13
N ALA A 85 7.34 -3.42 -2.55
CA ALA A 85 6.04 -3.56 -3.21
C ALA A 85 5.95 -2.84 -4.57
N LYS A 86 6.64 -1.72 -4.72
CA LYS A 86 6.67 -0.92 -5.95
C LYS A 86 7.75 -1.35 -6.94
N SER A 87 8.80 -1.98 -6.46
CA SER A 87 9.96 -2.38 -7.25
C SER A 87 10.01 -3.90 -7.49
N ARG A 88 8.97 -4.64 -7.08
CA ARG A 88 8.89 -6.08 -7.29
C ARG A 88 8.85 -6.34 -8.81
N PRO A 89 9.71 -7.21 -9.34
CA PRO A 89 9.65 -7.63 -10.74
C PRO A 89 8.30 -8.25 -11.08
N THR A 90 7.77 -7.99 -12.27
CA THR A 90 6.44 -8.45 -12.71
C THR A 90 6.40 -9.97 -12.96
N ASP A 91 7.54 -10.57 -13.29
CA ASP A 91 7.72 -12.01 -13.48
C ASP A 91 7.64 -12.81 -12.17
N GLU A 92 7.74 -12.15 -11.02
CA GLU A 92 7.55 -12.79 -9.71
C GLU A 92 6.10 -12.84 -9.26
N GLY A 93 5.16 -12.27 -10.02
CA GLY A 93 3.72 -12.22 -9.71
C GLY A 93 3.17 -10.79 -9.58
N PRO A 94 1.92 -10.62 -9.11
CA PRO A 94 1.25 -9.33 -9.12
C PRO A 94 1.95 -8.30 -8.22
N PRO A 95 1.80 -6.99 -8.53
CA PRO A 95 2.27 -5.92 -7.66
C PRO A 95 1.75 -6.10 -6.23
N LEU A 96 2.63 -5.94 -5.25
CA LEU A 96 2.23 -6.12 -3.86
C LEU A 96 1.52 -4.86 -3.33
N THR A 97 0.51 -5.06 -2.50
CA THR A 97 -0.26 -4.03 -1.81
C THR A 97 0.12 -4.06 -0.33
N THR A 98 0.46 -2.90 0.24
CA THR A 98 0.64 -2.77 1.69
C THR A 98 -0.59 -2.11 2.32
N ILE A 99 -0.70 -2.20 3.65
CA ILE A 99 -1.73 -1.50 4.44
C ILE A 99 -1.83 0.01 4.13
N TRP A 100 -0.76 0.64 3.61
CA TRP A 100 -0.73 2.08 3.32
C TRP A 100 -1.35 2.48 1.98
N ASP A 101 -1.54 1.50 1.10
CA ASP A 101 -2.06 1.69 -0.26
C ASP A 101 -3.59 1.54 -0.30
N VAL A 102 -4.18 0.95 0.74
CA VAL A 102 -5.61 0.64 0.86
C VAL A 102 -6.46 1.79 1.40
N TRP A 103 -5.85 2.71 2.18
CA TRP A 103 -6.56 3.83 2.79
C TRP A 103 -5.86 5.16 2.52
N PRO A 104 -6.61 6.28 2.50
CA PRO A 104 -6.03 7.59 2.30
C PRO A 104 -5.14 7.98 3.49
N LYS A 105 -4.10 8.79 3.20
CA LYS A 105 -3.14 9.29 4.20
C LYS A 105 -3.76 9.98 5.42
N ALA A 106 -4.96 10.54 5.26
CA ALA A 106 -5.70 11.14 6.37
C ALA A 106 -5.95 10.13 7.52
N TYR A 107 -6.14 8.84 7.22
CA TYR A 107 -6.48 7.81 8.21
C TYR A 107 -5.30 7.32 9.04
N TYR A 108 -4.08 7.71 8.69
CA TYR A 108 -2.88 7.39 9.47
C TYR A 108 -2.01 8.63 9.71
N SER A 109 -2.62 9.81 9.62
CA SER A 109 -1.96 11.07 9.95
C SER A 109 -1.74 11.17 11.46
N LYS A 110 -0.47 11.22 11.87
CA LYS A 110 -0.07 11.46 13.26
C LYS A 110 0.00 12.95 13.64
N ARG A 111 -0.40 13.85 12.73
CA ARG A 111 -0.34 15.30 12.96
C ARG A 111 -1.33 15.70 14.06
N ILE A 112 -0.86 16.36 15.10
CA ILE A 112 -1.71 16.87 16.19
C ILE A 112 -2.20 18.27 15.81
N THR A 113 -3.15 18.34 14.88
CA THR A 113 -3.78 19.59 14.43
C THR A 113 -5.26 19.58 14.76
N THR A 114 -5.86 20.76 14.95
CA THR A 114 -7.31 20.91 15.20
C THR A 114 -8.17 20.39 14.07
N THR A 115 -7.62 20.29 12.86
CA THR A 115 -8.25 19.73 11.66
C THR A 115 -8.13 18.21 11.55
N ASN A 116 -7.32 17.55 12.38
CA ASN A 116 -7.19 16.09 12.35
C ASN A 116 -8.22 15.46 13.31
N PRO A 117 -9.23 14.73 12.81
CA PRO A 117 -10.19 14.04 13.67
C PRO A 117 -9.53 12.94 14.52
N LEU A 118 -8.39 12.38 14.06
CA LEU A 118 -7.65 11.34 14.77
C LEU A 118 -6.73 11.85 15.88
N ARG A 119 -6.60 13.17 16.07
CA ARG A 119 -5.60 13.73 17.01
C ARG A 119 -5.69 13.15 18.41
N CYS A 120 -6.91 12.95 18.94
CA CYS A 120 -7.11 12.38 20.28
C CYS A 120 -6.74 10.89 20.35
N ILE A 121 -7.00 10.14 19.27
CA ILE A 121 -6.62 8.72 19.16
C ILE A 121 -5.08 8.61 19.09
N MET A 122 -4.44 9.49 18.32
CA MET A 122 -2.98 9.44 18.10
C MET A 122 -2.16 9.89 19.32
N GLN A 123 -2.74 10.66 20.23
CA GLN A 123 -2.11 11.07 21.49
C GLN A 123 -2.20 10.01 22.60
N ASP A 124 -3.19 9.14 22.52
CA ASP A 124 -3.46 8.11 23.52
C ASP A 124 -2.92 6.77 23.01
N LYS A 125 -1.86 6.26 23.65
CA LYS A 125 -1.17 5.05 23.20
C LYS A 125 -2.09 3.83 23.12
N GLN A 126 -3.06 3.70 24.03
CA GLN A 126 -3.97 2.55 24.03
C GLN A 126 -4.96 2.65 22.87
N LYS A 127 -5.55 3.84 22.66
CA LYS A 127 -6.44 4.08 21.51
C LYS A 127 -5.72 3.96 20.19
N GLN A 128 -4.47 4.40 20.11
CA GLN A 128 -3.63 4.25 18.93
C GLN A 128 -3.39 2.77 18.60
N ILE A 129 -3.07 1.95 19.61
CA ILE A 129 -2.89 0.50 19.41
C ILE A 129 -4.20 -0.12 18.91
N GLN A 130 -5.32 0.17 19.59
CA GLN A 130 -6.63 -0.34 19.17
C GLN A 130 -6.98 0.05 17.73
N TYR A 131 -6.78 1.32 17.37
CA TYR A 131 -7.04 1.83 16.02
C TYR A 131 -6.24 1.08 14.95
N TYR A 132 -4.92 0.97 15.14
CA TYR A 132 -4.08 0.27 14.17
C TYR A 132 -4.31 -1.24 14.17
N SER A 133 -4.68 -1.85 15.30
CA SER A 133 -5.11 -3.25 15.35
C SER A 133 -6.34 -3.47 14.46
N SER A 134 -7.41 -2.69 14.61
CA SER A 134 -8.60 -2.83 13.77
C SER A 134 -8.33 -2.56 12.29
N MET A 135 -7.45 -1.59 11.96
CA MET A 135 -7.01 -1.33 10.59
C MET A 135 -6.22 -2.51 10.01
N SER A 136 -5.36 -3.14 10.82
CA SER A 136 -4.53 -4.28 10.40
C SER A 136 -5.35 -5.56 10.25
N GLU A 137 -6.32 -5.80 11.15
CA GLU A 137 -7.29 -6.89 11.02
C GLU A 137 -8.14 -6.73 9.76
N ALA A 138 -8.59 -5.51 9.47
CA ALA A 138 -9.34 -5.22 8.26
C ALA A 138 -8.50 -5.52 7.01
N PHE A 139 -7.24 -5.08 6.98
CA PHE A 139 -6.32 -5.38 5.87
C PHE A 139 -6.15 -6.89 5.68
N ALA A 140 -5.87 -7.62 6.76
CA ALA A 140 -5.75 -9.08 6.74
C ALA A 140 -7.02 -9.79 6.25
N SER A 141 -8.20 -9.29 6.62
CA SER A 141 -9.49 -9.86 6.19
C SER A 141 -9.84 -9.65 4.71
N MET A 142 -9.11 -8.77 4.03
CA MET A 142 -9.25 -8.54 2.59
C MET A 142 -8.23 -9.33 1.76
N CYS A 143 -7.31 -10.05 2.40
CA CYS A 143 -6.29 -10.83 1.72
C CYS A 143 -6.78 -12.23 1.36
N HIS A 144 -6.45 -12.67 0.14
CA HIS A 144 -6.90 -13.94 -0.41
C HIS A 144 -5.75 -14.71 -1.07
N VAL A 145 -5.85 -16.04 -1.01
CA VAL A 145 -4.97 -17.02 -1.67
C VAL A 145 -3.56 -17.06 -1.09
N PHE A 146 -2.82 -15.97 -1.19
CA PHE A 146 -1.42 -15.89 -0.79
C PHE A 146 -1.12 -14.55 -0.10
N ALA A 147 -0.22 -14.56 0.87
CA ALA A 147 0.28 -13.35 1.52
C ALA A 147 1.78 -13.42 1.78
N THR A 148 2.41 -12.26 1.84
CA THR A 148 3.84 -12.14 2.13
C THR A 148 4.05 -11.34 3.41
N VAL A 149 5.02 -11.72 4.24
CA VAL A 149 5.47 -10.92 5.39
C VAL A 149 6.97 -10.62 5.28
N MET A 150 7.34 -9.34 5.37
CA MET A 150 8.73 -8.94 5.41
C MET A 150 9.25 -8.88 6.86
N ASP A 151 10.36 -9.57 7.14
CA ASP A 151 11.09 -9.49 8.42
C ASP A 151 12.61 -9.40 8.22
N LYS A 152 13.29 -8.67 9.11
CA LYS A 152 14.75 -8.51 9.10
C LYS A 152 15.47 -9.82 9.45
N SER A 153 14.84 -10.72 10.21
CA SER A 153 15.45 -11.99 10.63
C SER A 153 15.60 -13.01 9.49
N ILE A 154 14.86 -12.85 8.40
CA ILE A 154 14.92 -13.76 7.23
C ILE A 154 16.23 -13.61 6.43
N GLY A 155 17.01 -12.55 6.69
CA GLY A 155 18.30 -12.32 6.03
C GLY A 155 19.40 -13.32 6.39
N HIS A 156 19.24 -14.13 7.44
CA HIS A 156 20.29 -15.01 7.96
C HIS A 156 20.29 -16.41 7.31
N ASP A 157 21.47 -17.01 7.13
CA ASP A 157 21.69 -18.26 6.36
C ASP A 157 20.84 -19.45 6.78
N ALA A 158 20.39 -19.49 8.03
CA ALA A 158 19.55 -20.54 8.59
C ALA A 158 18.17 -20.05 9.05
N ALA A 159 17.65 -18.95 8.50
CA ALA A 159 16.35 -18.43 8.92
C ALA A 159 15.22 -19.44 8.67
N THR A 160 14.42 -19.65 9.71
CA THR A 160 13.26 -20.54 9.75
C THR A 160 12.00 -19.74 10.04
N ALA A 161 10.82 -20.37 9.92
CA ALA A 161 9.56 -19.73 10.26
C ALA A 161 9.54 -19.19 11.72
N ASN A 162 10.25 -19.84 12.63
CA ASN A 162 10.34 -19.41 14.03
C ASN A 162 11.13 -18.11 14.23
N ASP A 163 11.91 -17.70 13.23
CA ASP A 163 12.73 -16.49 13.31
C ASP A 163 11.94 -15.23 12.95
N VAL A 164 10.79 -15.35 12.26
CA VAL A 164 9.89 -14.21 12.02
C VAL A 164 9.44 -13.64 13.37
N LYS A 165 9.50 -12.32 13.55
CA LYS A 165 9.19 -11.72 14.85
C LYS A 165 7.74 -11.96 15.25
N GLN A 166 7.59 -12.62 16.39
CA GLN A 166 6.31 -12.94 17.02
C GLN A 166 5.83 -11.78 17.92
N ASP A 167 6.01 -10.53 17.47
CA ASP A 167 5.58 -9.33 18.20
C ASP A 167 4.96 -8.26 17.27
N GLY A 168 4.41 -7.20 17.86
CA GLY A 168 3.78 -6.12 17.08
C GLY A 168 2.41 -6.48 16.49
N LEU A 169 1.98 -5.72 15.47
CA LEU A 169 0.66 -5.85 14.84
C LEU A 169 0.55 -7.14 14.01
N TRP A 170 1.63 -7.49 13.29
CA TRP A 170 1.72 -8.74 12.53
C TRP A 170 1.28 -9.95 13.36
N PHE A 171 1.99 -10.20 14.46
CA PHE A 171 1.73 -11.38 15.26
C PHE A 171 0.43 -11.31 16.08
N ARG A 172 0.02 -10.11 16.53
CA ARG A 172 -1.11 -9.94 17.45
C ARG A 172 -2.46 -9.79 16.76
N ALA A 173 -2.49 -9.33 15.51
CA ALA A 173 -3.70 -8.90 14.83
C ALA A 173 -3.82 -9.50 13.42
N GLU A 174 -2.78 -9.34 12.60
CA GLU A 174 -2.83 -9.70 11.17
C GLU A 174 -2.79 -11.23 10.99
N PHE A 175 -1.73 -11.87 11.49
CA PHE A 175 -1.52 -13.31 11.33
C PHE A 175 -2.65 -14.16 11.95
N PRO A 176 -3.12 -13.91 13.19
CA PRO A 176 -4.27 -14.61 13.74
C PRO A 176 -5.56 -14.43 12.93
N THR A 177 -5.75 -13.26 12.31
CA THR A 177 -6.90 -12.99 11.43
C THR A 177 -6.83 -13.83 10.17
N LEU A 178 -5.67 -13.93 9.52
CA LEU A 178 -5.45 -14.79 8.36
C LEU A 178 -5.74 -16.26 8.70
N GLN A 179 -5.21 -16.74 9.83
CA GLN A 179 -5.44 -18.11 10.30
C GLN A 179 -6.91 -18.41 10.60
N ARG A 180 -7.61 -17.46 11.23
CA ARG A 180 -9.03 -17.60 11.60
C ARG A 180 -9.95 -17.62 10.39
N LEU A 181 -9.71 -16.76 9.42
CA LEU A 181 -10.56 -16.62 8.24
C LEU A 181 -10.29 -17.69 7.16
N ARG A 182 -9.09 -18.28 7.15
CA ARG A 182 -8.67 -19.31 6.17
C ARG A 182 -8.86 -18.89 4.70
N GLN A 183 -8.71 -17.59 4.45
CA GLN A 183 -8.79 -17.02 3.10
C GLN A 183 -7.45 -17.07 2.37
N VAL A 184 -6.35 -17.20 3.13
CA VAL A 184 -4.98 -17.38 2.63
C VAL A 184 -4.56 -18.83 2.90
N ASP A 185 -4.00 -19.47 1.88
CA ASP A 185 -3.54 -20.86 1.93
C ASP A 185 -2.05 -20.97 2.26
N MET A 186 -1.27 -19.95 1.90
CA MET A 186 0.16 -19.90 2.17
C MET A 186 0.62 -18.48 2.50
N ILE A 187 1.52 -18.38 3.49
CA ILE A 187 2.22 -17.15 3.83
C ILE A 187 3.71 -17.39 3.64
N GLU A 188 4.36 -16.53 2.87
CA GLU A 188 5.79 -16.52 2.68
C GLU A 188 6.42 -15.39 3.51
N ALA A 189 7.55 -15.67 4.16
CA ALA A 189 8.34 -14.65 4.83
C ALA A 189 9.56 -14.29 3.97
N ILE A 190 9.81 -13.00 3.80
CA ILE A 190 10.90 -12.47 2.99
C ILE A 190 11.85 -11.58 3.80
N SER A 191 13.12 -11.52 3.38
CA SER A 191 14.11 -10.56 3.90
C SER A 191 13.76 -9.10 3.53
N GLU A 192 14.41 -8.14 4.17
CA GLU A 192 14.18 -6.71 3.95
C GLU A 192 14.43 -6.24 2.50
N ASP A 193 15.30 -6.94 1.78
CA ASP A 193 15.60 -6.74 0.35
C ASP A 193 14.78 -7.65 -0.59
N GLY A 194 14.00 -8.58 -0.03
CA GLY A 194 13.23 -9.58 -0.79
C GLY A 194 14.05 -10.71 -1.42
N GLY A 195 15.38 -10.70 -1.25
CA GLY A 195 16.28 -11.66 -1.88
C GLY A 195 16.22 -13.07 -1.27
N ARG A 196 15.73 -13.19 -0.04
CA ARG A 196 15.51 -14.47 0.64
C ARG A 196 14.05 -14.66 0.98
N ARG A 197 13.59 -15.89 0.80
CA ARG A 197 12.20 -16.27 1.06
C ARG A 197 12.11 -17.64 1.70
N ILE A 198 11.16 -17.80 2.61
CA ILE A 198 10.84 -19.07 3.25
C ILE A 198 9.33 -19.20 3.39
N THR A 199 8.80 -20.42 3.31
CA THR A 199 7.42 -20.68 3.70
C THR A 199 7.28 -20.47 5.20
N TYR A 200 6.49 -19.48 5.60
CA TYR A 200 6.24 -19.16 7.00
C TYR A 200 5.08 -19.99 7.57
N TRP A 201 4.00 -20.12 6.82
CA TRP A 201 2.79 -20.81 7.26
C TRP A 201 1.96 -21.33 6.09
N THR A 202 1.26 -22.44 6.29
CA THR A 202 0.29 -23.00 5.35
C THR A 202 -1.03 -23.35 6.05
N SER A 203 -2.15 -23.26 5.34
CA SER A 203 -3.49 -23.56 5.88
C SER A 203 -3.68 -25.03 6.27
N LEU A 204 -2.85 -25.92 5.72
CA LEU A 204 -2.80 -27.33 6.07
C LEU A 204 -2.03 -27.61 7.38
N GLY A 205 -1.37 -26.60 7.97
CA GLY A 205 -0.52 -26.80 9.15
C GLY A 205 0.72 -27.65 8.85
N VAL A 206 1.10 -27.74 7.58
CA VAL A 206 2.16 -28.61 7.10
C VAL A 206 3.39 -27.76 6.79
N LEU A 207 4.41 -27.90 7.65
CA LEU A 207 5.81 -27.55 7.34
C LEU A 207 6.57 -28.78 6.76
N GLY A 208 5.83 -29.71 6.15
CA GLY A 208 6.24 -31.07 5.86
C GLY A 208 6.38 -31.37 4.37
N THR A 209 7.29 -32.32 4.08
CA THR A 209 7.61 -33.07 2.85
C THR A 209 7.17 -32.50 1.49
N SER A 210 8.03 -32.59 0.48
CA SER A 210 7.79 -32.09 -0.89
C SER A 210 6.41 -32.43 -1.49
N ALA A 211 5.86 -33.62 -1.19
CA ALA A 211 4.54 -34.03 -1.66
C ALA A 211 3.37 -33.21 -1.08
N GLN A 212 3.48 -32.75 0.18
CA GLN A 212 2.43 -31.94 0.80
C GLN A 212 2.55 -30.47 0.42
N GLN A 213 3.77 -30.02 0.10
CA GLN A 213 3.98 -28.71 -0.52
C GLN A 213 3.34 -28.66 -1.92
N GLN A 214 3.40 -29.76 -2.68
CA GLN A 214 2.73 -29.85 -3.97
C GLN A 214 1.19 -29.75 -3.84
N ASP A 215 0.55 -30.40 -2.85
CA ASP A 215 -0.91 -30.26 -2.65
C ASP A 215 -1.33 -28.82 -2.32
N VAL A 216 -0.48 -28.06 -1.61
CA VAL A 216 -0.73 -26.63 -1.37
C VAL A 216 -0.62 -25.85 -2.68
N ILE A 217 0.41 -26.12 -3.49
CA ILE A 217 0.61 -25.47 -4.79
C ILE A 217 -0.57 -25.77 -5.72
N ASP A 218 -0.96 -27.04 -5.87
CA ASP A 218 -2.07 -27.45 -6.74
C ASP A 218 -3.40 -26.78 -6.32
N ARG A 219 -3.61 -26.55 -5.01
CA ARG A 219 -4.77 -25.79 -4.51
C ARG A 219 -4.68 -24.30 -4.79
N LEU A 220 -3.50 -23.72 -4.67
CA LEU A 220 -3.26 -22.31 -5.01
C LEU A 220 -3.56 -22.09 -6.50
N ASP A 221 -3.06 -22.98 -7.37
CA ASP A 221 -3.28 -22.92 -8.82
C ASP A 221 -4.77 -23.01 -9.13
N LYS A 222 -5.46 -24.03 -8.61
CA LYS A 222 -6.91 -24.19 -8.81
C LYS A 222 -7.71 -22.98 -8.31
N ARG A 223 -7.35 -22.40 -7.16
CA ARG A 223 -8.07 -21.27 -6.58
C ARG A 223 -7.81 -19.97 -7.35
N ALA A 224 -6.62 -19.81 -7.90
CA ALA A 224 -6.31 -18.71 -8.79
C ALA A 224 -7.09 -18.83 -10.11
N GLU A 225 -7.16 -20.03 -10.71
CA GLU A 225 -8.00 -20.31 -11.89
C GLU A 225 -9.49 -20.00 -11.62
N GLU A 226 -10.02 -20.42 -10.47
CA GLU A 226 -11.41 -20.11 -10.05
C GLU A 226 -11.67 -18.60 -9.92
N LEU A 227 -10.63 -17.82 -9.62
CA LEU A 227 -10.68 -16.35 -9.55
C LEU A 227 -10.37 -15.68 -10.89
N GLY A 228 -10.11 -16.45 -11.96
CA GLY A 228 -9.75 -15.92 -13.27
C GLY A 228 -8.36 -15.26 -13.29
N LEU A 229 -7.47 -15.67 -12.39
CA LEU A 229 -6.08 -15.23 -12.36
C LEU A 229 -5.27 -16.22 -13.20
N ASP A 230 -4.95 -15.85 -14.43
CA ASP A 230 -4.06 -16.64 -15.26
C ASP A 230 -2.61 -16.42 -14.78
N TRP A 231 -1.98 -17.47 -14.27
CA TRP A 231 -0.59 -17.44 -13.84
C TRP A 231 0.38 -17.29 -15.01
N ASP A 232 -0.02 -17.77 -16.20
CA ASP A 232 0.85 -17.80 -17.38
C ASP A 232 0.83 -16.46 -18.12
N GLU A 233 -0.23 -15.66 -18.00
CA GLU A 233 -0.37 -14.34 -18.64
C GLU A 233 0.59 -13.28 -18.06
N PHE A 234 1.15 -13.48 -16.86
CA PHE A 234 2.16 -12.59 -16.27
C PHE A 234 3.61 -12.93 -16.68
N THR A 235 3.81 -14.02 -17.44
CA THR A 235 5.14 -14.37 -17.96
C THR A 235 5.38 -13.75 -19.33
N ALA A 236 6.18 -12.67 -19.32
CA ALA A 236 7.15 -12.30 -20.35
C ALA A 236 6.78 -11.44 -21.59
N ASP A 237 5.53 -11.09 -21.91
CA ASP A 237 5.25 -10.40 -23.20
C ASP A 237 4.92 -8.89 -23.17
N ASP A 238 4.75 -8.24 -22.00
CA ASP A 238 4.50 -6.78 -21.93
C ASP A 238 5.75 -5.93 -21.58
N LEU A 239 6.92 -6.36 -22.06
CA LEU A 239 8.14 -5.56 -22.09
C LEU A 239 8.11 -4.53 -23.24
N LEU A 240 7.23 -3.54 -23.14
CA LEU A 240 7.50 -2.22 -23.73
C LEU A 240 7.89 -1.27 -22.61
N VAL A 241 9.20 -1.28 -22.35
CA VAL A 241 9.96 -0.29 -21.59
C VAL A 241 9.68 1.08 -22.21
N GLU A 242 8.72 1.82 -21.66
CA GLU A 242 8.71 3.27 -21.82
C GLU A 242 9.76 3.86 -20.87
N ASP A 243 10.75 4.44 -21.52
CA ASP A 243 11.96 5.10 -21.06
C ASP A 243 11.61 6.26 -20.12
N TRP A 244 11.89 6.12 -18.82
CA TRP A 244 11.84 7.21 -17.84
C TRP A 244 13.24 7.48 -17.28
N ASP A 245 14.17 7.87 -18.15
CA ASP A 245 15.41 8.54 -17.78
C ASP A 245 15.50 9.91 -18.45
N ALA A 246 15.22 10.97 -17.68
CA ALA A 246 15.94 12.25 -17.75
C ALA A 246 15.34 13.26 -16.76
N ASP A 247 15.86 13.29 -15.53
CA ASP A 247 16.13 14.58 -14.86
C ASP A 247 17.08 14.40 -13.67
N THR A 248 18.30 13.93 -13.95
CA THR A 248 19.44 14.14 -13.06
C THR A 248 19.85 15.61 -13.14
N LYS A 249 19.29 16.40 -12.22
CA LYS A 249 19.71 17.76 -11.97
C LYS A 249 21.21 17.84 -11.71
N ASN A 250 21.87 18.65 -12.53
CA ASN A 250 23.18 19.25 -12.31
C ASN A 250 23.40 19.65 -10.85
N LEU A 251 24.35 18.97 -10.20
CA LEU A 251 25.03 19.40 -8.99
C LEU A 251 26.49 18.97 -9.10
N ALA A 252 27.33 19.81 -9.69
CA ALA A 252 28.70 20.09 -9.25
C ALA A 252 29.41 21.07 -10.20
N MET A 253 29.90 22.16 -9.58
CA MET A 253 30.87 23.16 -10.05
C MET A 253 30.42 24.21 -11.07
#